data_AF-A0A9D9GVE7-F1
#
_entry.id   AF-A0A9D9GVE7-F1
#
_cell.length_a   1.000
_cell.length_b   1.000
_cell.length_c   1.000
_cell.angle_alpha   90.00
_cell.angle_beta   90.00
_cell.angle_gamma   90.00
#
_symmetry.space_group_name_H-M   'P 1'
#
loop_
_entity.id
_entity.type
_entity.pdbx_description
1 polymer ?
#
loop_
_entity_poly.entity_id
_entity_poly.type
_entity_poly.pdbx_seq_one_letter_code
_entity_poly.pdbx_strand_id
1 'polypeptide(L)'
;MMNFLLGGLALIFSLGMFNHTYITSSLNRCFLGLYNGIAESSLIAYSSSGSTMPLLYFDVSSFQKKVREYVRGQIPFSTPTVYITMDYWNLAYPELKQQPDHVSVRLWTSGAFFDFDKTAVFTAIRLQ
;
A
#
# COMPACT_ATOMS: atom_id res chain seq x y z
N MET A 1 -34.69 20.48 26.95
CA MET A 1 -33.69 19.41 27.19
C MET A 1 -33.66 18.38 26.07
N MET A 2 -34.80 17.86 25.60
CA MET A 2 -34.86 16.86 24.51
C MET A 2 -34.22 17.33 23.19
N ASN A 3 -34.41 18.59 22.79
CA ASN A 3 -33.79 19.16 21.59
C ASN A 3 -32.26 19.26 21.67
N PHE A 4 -31.70 19.43 22.87
CA PHE A 4 -30.25 19.51 23.08
C PHE A 4 -29.60 18.12 23.01
N LEU A 5 -30.28 17.10 23.56
CA LEU A 5 -29.90 15.69 23.45
C LEU A 5 -29.94 15.18 22.00
N LEU A 6 -31.01 15.49 21.27
CA LEU A 6 -31.14 15.15 19.85
C LEU A 6 -30.08 15.87 19.00
N GLY A 7 -29.80 17.15 19.28
CA GLY A 7 -28.73 17.89 18.63
C GLY A 7 -27.34 17.31 18.89
N GLY A 8 -27.05 16.91 20.13
CA GLY A 8 -25.80 16.25 20.50
C GLY A 8 -25.60 14.90 19.80
N LEU A 9 -26.65 14.07 19.73
CA LEU A 9 -26.61 12.80 19.00
C LEU A 9 -26.40 13.00 17.50
N ALA A 10 -27.09 13.96 16.88
CA ALA A 10 -26.91 14.29 15.47
C ALA A 10 -25.48 14.76 15.18
N LEU A 11 -24.87 15.52 16.08
CA LEU A 11 -23.48 15.98 15.97
C LEU A 11 -22.50 14.81 16.03
N ILE A 12 -22.67 13.90 17.01
CA ILE A 12 -21.82 12.71 17.17
C ILE A 12 -21.91 11.80 15.93
N PHE A 13 -23.11 11.55 15.42
CA PHE A 13 -23.29 10.76 14.21
C PHE A 13 -22.63 11.41 12.99
N SER A 14 -22.79 12.73 12.84
CA SER A 14 -22.22 13.48 11.71
C SER A 14 -20.70 13.50 11.75
N LEU A 15 -20.10 13.69 12.93
CA LEU A 15 -18.66 13.60 13.16
C LEU A 15 -18.13 12.18 12.88
N GLY A 16 -18.85 11.15 13.34
CA GLY A 16 -18.51 9.75 13.07
C GLY A 16 -18.49 9.43 11.57
N MET A 17 -19.54 9.83 10.85
CA MET A 17 -19.64 9.63 9.40
C MET A 17 -18.56 10.40 8.62
N PHE A 18 -18.28 11.65 9.01
CA PHE A 18 -17.22 12.43 8.38
C PHE A 18 -15.84 11.79 8.57
N ASN A 19 -15.52 11.35 9.80
CA ASN A 19 -14.26 10.68 10.10
C ASN A 19 -14.11 9.38 9.30
N HIS A 20 -15.19 8.59 9.21
CA HIS A 20 -15.21 7.37 8.40
C HIS A 20 -14.91 7.66 6.91
N THR A 21 -15.65 8.58 6.29
CA THR A 21 -15.44 8.93 4.87
C THR A 21 -14.02 9.47 4.63
N TYR A 22 -13.49 10.28 5.54
CA TYR A 22 -12.13 10.82 5.46
C TYR A 22 -11.07 9.71 5.49
N ILE A 23 -11.17 8.77 6.44
CA ILE A 23 -10.24 7.64 6.58
C ILE A 23 -10.30 6.76 5.32
N THR A 24 -11.48 6.36 4.86
CA THR A 24 -11.63 5.52 3.67
C THR A 24 -11.09 6.21 2.41
N SER A 25 -11.34 7.51 2.26
CA SER A 25 -10.82 8.28 1.11
C SER A 25 -9.29 8.35 1.15
N SER A 26 -8.71 8.60 2.32
CA SER A 26 -7.25 8.66 2.51
C SER A 26 -6.59 7.32 2.21
N LEU A 27 -7.16 6.21 2.68
CA LEU A 27 -6.68 4.85 2.38
C LEU A 27 -6.73 4.55 0.88
N ASN A 28 -7.82 4.92 0.20
CA ASN A 28 -7.94 4.73 -1.25
C ASN A 28 -6.91 5.55 -2.03
N ARG A 29 -6.69 6.83 -1.66
CA ARG A 29 -5.67 7.67 -2.29
C ARG A 29 -4.27 7.12 -2.05
N CYS A 30 -3.98 6.68 -0.83
CA CYS A 30 -2.72 6.03 -0.49
C CYS A 30 -2.51 4.80 -1.36
N PHE A 31 -3.49 3.90 -1.44
CA PHE A 31 -3.44 2.68 -2.23
C PHE A 31 -3.22 2.96 -3.72
N LEU A 32 -3.97 3.89 -4.31
CA LEU A 32 -3.81 4.27 -5.71
C LEU A 32 -2.44 4.90 -5.98
N GLY A 33 -1.91 5.69 -5.05
CA GLY A 33 -0.60 6.30 -5.21
C GLY A 33 0.59 5.33 -5.10
N LEU A 34 0.38 4.09 -4.62
CA LEU A 34 1.42 3.05 -4.66
C LEU A 34 1.91 2.79 -6.09
N TYR A 35 1.01 2.91 -7.08
CA TYR A 35 1.31 2.68 -8.50
C TYR A 35 2.18 3.77 -9.14
N ASN A 36 2.22 4.98 -8.59
CA ASN A 36 2.82 6.13 -9.29
C ASN A 36 4.32 6.33 -9.05
N GLY A 37 4.91 5.76 -8.00
CA GLY A 37 6.32 6.09 -7.68
C GLY A 37 7.13 5.01 -7.00
N ILE A 38 6.49 4.03 -6.35
CA ILE A 38 7.23 3.00 -5.62
C ILE A 38 7.80 1.96 -6.57
N ALA A 39 7.03 1.56 -7.59
CA ALA A 39 7.40 0.52 -8.55
C ALA A 39 8.71 0.83 -9.30
N GLU A 40 8.89 2.07 -9.74
CA GLU A 40 10.09 2.49 -10.48
C GLU A 40 11.33 2.61 -9.58
N SER A 41 11.14 3.08 -8.34
CA SER A 41 12.24 3.41 -7.41
C SER A 41 13.02 2.20 -6.87
N SER A 42 12.47 1.00 -7.01
CA SER A 42 13.04 -0.26 -6.49
C SER A 42 13.37 -1.28 -7.59
N LEU A 43 13.24 -0.87 -8.84
CA LEU A 43 13.49 -1.72 -10.00
C LEU A 43 14.99 -1.74 -10.30
N ILE A 44 15.59 -2.93 -10.37
CA ILE A 44 16.99 -3.11 -10.69
C ILE A 44 17.14 -3.70 -12.09
N ALA A 45 18.07 -3.10 -12.85
CA ALA A 45 18.46 -3.52 -14.20
C ALA A 45 19.97 -3.84 -14.31
N TYR A 46 20.71 -3.89 -13.21
CA TYR A 46 22.17 -4.03 -13.21
C TYR A 46 22.62 -5.21 -12.35
N SER A 47 23.70 -5.88 -12.76
CA SER A 47 24.35 -6.95 -12.00
C SER A 47 25.20 -6.39 -10.86
N SER A 48 25.70 -7.27 -9.98
CA SER A 48 26.68 -6.91 -8.95
C SER A 48 27.98 -6.32 -9.51
N SER A 49 28.30 -6.59 -10.78
CA SER A 49 29.44 -6.00 -11.50
C SER A 49 29.12 -4.69 -12.22
N GLY A 50 27.89 -4.16 -12.11
CA GLY A 50 27.44 -2.93 -12.76
C GLY A 50 27.04 -3.10 -14.23
N SER A 51 27.03 -4.33 -14.76
CA SER A 51 26.61 -4.59 -16.14
C SER A 51 25.09 -4.56 -16.25
N THR A 52 24.54 -4.00 -17.32
CA THR A 52 23.09 -4.06 -17.58
C THR A 52 22.64 -5.51 -17.76
N MET A 53 21.63 -5.91 -17.00
CA MET A 53 20.99 -7.21 -17.11
C MET A 53 19.81 -7.16 -18.10
N PRO A 54 19.52 -8.26 -18.80
CA PRO A 54 18.40 -8.31 -19.73
C PRO A 54 17.04 -8.31 -19.04
N LEU A 55 16.97 -8.75 -17.78
CA LEU A 55 15.74 -8.87 -16.99
C LEU A 55 15.75 -7.88 -15.83
N LEU A 56 14.65 -7.14 -15.69
CA LEU A 56 14.39 -6.25 -14.57
C LEU A 56 13.87 -7.08 -13.40
N TYR A 57 14.31 -6.79 -12.18
CA TYR A 57 13.79 -7.43 -10.98
C TYR A 57 13.58 -6.40 -9.86
N PHE A 58 12.76 -6.74 -8.88
CA PHE A 58 12.53 -5.88 -7.72
C PHE A 58 13.58 -6.14 -6.63
N ASP A 59 14.24 -5.08 -6.16
CA ASP A 59 14.91 -5.14 -4.87
C ASP A 59 13.88 -5.17 -3.75
N VAL A 60 13.65 -6.36 -3.21
CA VAL A 60 12.68 -6.62 -2.13
C VAL A 60 12.92 -5.72 -0.93
N SER A 61 14.18 -5.52 -0.53
CA SER A 61 14.48 -4.75 0.68
C SER A 61 14.20 -3.27 0.47
N SER A 62 14.62 -2.73 -0.68
CA SER A 62 14.34 -1.33 -1.05
C SER A 62 12.85 -1.09 -1.26
N PHE A 63 12.15 -1.99 -1.94
CA PHE A 63 10.71 -1.90 -2.16
C PHE A 63 9.93 -1.91 -0.84
N GLN A 64 10.20 -2.85 0.06
CA GLN A 64 9.59 -2.92 1.39
C GLN A 64 9.77 -1.62 2.16
N LYS A 65 10.99 -1.10 2.17
CA LYS A 65 11.33 0.15 2.85
C LYS A 65 10.53 1.32 2.26
N LYS A 66 10.51 1.46 0.93
CA LYS A 66 9.81 2.54 0.23
C LYS A 66 8.30 2.50 0.41
N VAL A 67 7.67 1.32 0.33
CA VAL A 67 6.23 1.18 0.60
C VAL A 67 5.91 1.60 2.03
N ARG A 68 6.69 1.14 3.02
CA ARG A 68 6.45 1.48 4.43
C ARG A 68 6.65 2.98 4.70
N GLU A 69 7.70 3.58 4.14
CA GLU A 69 7.95 5.03 4.23
C GLU A 69 6.80 5.83 3.62
N TYR A 70 6.35 5.44 2.42
CA TYR A 70 5.26 6.10 1.72
C TYR A 70 3.94 6.00 2.49
N VAL A 71 3.53 4.79 2.91
CA VAL A 71 2.26 4.59 3.63
C VAL A 71 2.25 5.36 4.95
N ARG A 72 3.37 5.38 5.69
CA ARG A 72 3.51 6.21 6.91
C ARG A 72 3.39 7.70 6.61
N GLY A 73 3.91 8.17 5.48
CA GLY A 73 3.79 9.57 5.07
C GLY A 73 2.35 9.97 4.67
N GLN A 74 1.61 9.05 4.04
CA GLN A 74 0.23 9.30 3.59
C GLN A 74 -0.81 9.14 4.71
N ILE A 75 -0.53 8.31 5.72
CA ILE A 75 -1.43 8.02 6.84
C ILE A 75 -0.71 8.37 8.13
N PRO A 76 -0.67 9.65 8.53
CA PRO A 76 0.08 10.10 9.70
C PRO A 76 -0.60 9.75 11.04
N PHE A 77 -1.82 9.20 11.01
CA PHE A 77 -2.62 8.93 12.19
C PHE A 77 -2.43 7.49 12.69
N SER A 78 -2.46 7.29 14.00
CA SER A 78 -2.34 5.98 14.65
C SER A 78 -3.62 5.16 14.65
N THR A 79 -4.75 5.78 14.29
CA THR A 79 -6.06 5.13 14.15
C THR A 79 -6.67 5.48 12.80
N PRO A 80 -7.06 4.47 12.01
CA PRO A 80 -6.96 3.03 12.26
C PRO A 80 -5.53 2.48 12.05
N THR A 81 -5.20 1.39 12.74
CA THR A 81 -3.94 0.66 12.50
C THR A 81 -3.98 -0.02 11.14
N VAL A 82 -3.18 0.46 10.19
CA VAL A 82 -3.05 -0.15 8.86
C VAL A 82 -1.93 -1.18 8.85
N TYR A 83 -2.27 -2.42 8.50
CA TYR A 83 -1.35 -3.52 8.33
C TYR A 83 -0.93 -3.62 6.86
N ILE A 84 0.37 -3.89 6.65
CA ILE A 84 0.95 -4.04 5.31
C ILE A 84 1.61 -5.42 5.24
N THR A 85 1.09 -6.26 4.35
CA THR A 85 1.68 -7.56 4.01
C THR A 85 2.20 -7.50 2.59
N MET A 86 3.34 -8.13 2.31
CA MET A 86 3.92 -8.16 0.98
C MET A 86 4.45 -9.54 0.66
N ASP A 87 4.08 -10.05 -0.51
CA ASP A 87 4.57 -11.33 -1.04
C ASP A 87 5.35 -11.08 -2.33
N TYR A 88 6.31 -11.96 -2.60
CA TYR A 88 7.22 -11.86 -3.74
C TYR A 88 7.32 -13.21 -4.41
N TRP A 89 7.25 -13.22 -5.73
CA TRP A 89 7.41 -14.45 -6.49
C TRP A 89 8.03 -14.16 -7.85
N ASN A 90 8.50 -15.22 -8.49
CA ASN A 90 8.88 -15.19 -9.88
C ASN A 90 7.92 -16.07 -10.69
N LEU A 91 7.30 -15.51 -11.73
CA LEU A 91 6.27 -16.23 -12.50
C LEU A 91 6.88 -17.11 -13.60
N ALA A 92 7.95 -16.63 -14.24
CA ALA A 92 8.65 -17.35 -15.31
C ALA A 92 9.73 -18.31 -14.80
N TYR A 93 10.34 -18.02 -13.64
CA TYR A 93 11.50 -18.73 -13.08
C TYR A 93 11.40 -18.87 -11.55
N PRO A 94 10.56 -19.77 -11.01
CA PRO A 94 10.30 -19.92 -9.58
C PRO A 94 11.55 -20.17 -8.70
N GLU A 95 12.60 -20.71 -9.30
CA GLU A 95 13.92 -20.94 -8.70
C GLU A 95 14.68 -19.65 -8.36
N LEU A 96 14.40 -18.54 -9.06
CA LEU A 96 15.03 -17.23 -8.86
C LEU A 96 14.33 -16.42 -7.75
N LYS A 97 14.09 -17.04 -6.58
CA LYS A 97 13.40 -16.38 -5.45
C LYS A 97 14.07 -15.09 -4.96
N GLN A 98 15.37 -14.95 -5.18
CA GLN A 98 16.13 -13.74 -4.79
C GLN A 98 15.92 -12.56 -5.75
N GLN A 99 15.35 -12.80 -6.93
CA GLN A 99 15.11 -11.82 -7.99
C GLN A 99 13.66 -11.93 -8.47
N PRO A 100 12.68 -11.53 -7.63
CA PRO A 100 11.28 -11.59 -8.01
C PRO A 100 10.96 -10.60 -9.13
N ASP A 101 10.15 -11.06 -10.08
CA ASP A 101 9.57 -10.22 -11.13
C ASP A 101 8.16 -9.73 -10.75
N HIS A 102 7.57 -10.25 -9.68
CA HIS A 102 6.28 -9.84 -9.15
C HIS A 102 6.34 -9.55 -7.65
N VAL A 103 5.62 -8.51 -7.24
CA VAL A 103 5.42 -8.15 -5.83
C VAL A 103 3.97 -7.82 -5.58
N SER A 104 3.37 -8.40 -4.54
CA SER A 104 2.08 -7.97 -4.01
C SER A 104 2.29 -7.04 -2.81
N VAL A 105 1.40 -6.06 -2.68
CA VAL A 105 1.27 -5.23 -1.47
C VAL A 105 -0.19 -5.26 -1.06
N ARG A 106 -0.47 -5.94 0.05
CA ARG A 106 -1.79 -5.96 0.68
C ARG A 106 -1.83 -4.94 1.80
N LEU A 107 -2.74 -3.98 1.70
CA LEU A 107 -3.05 -3.00 2.74
C LEU A 107 -4.38 -3.41 3.33
N TRP A 108 -4.38 -3.69 4.63
CA TRP A 108 -5.60 -4.07 5.31
C TRP A 108 -5.71 -3.46 6.72
N THR A 109 -6.94 -3.25 7.14
CA THR A 109 -7.29 -2.83 8.50
C THR A 109 -8.66 -3.38 8.81
N SER A 110 -8.83 -3.87 10.03
CA SER A 110 -10.11 -4.32 10.54
C SER A 110 -10.48 -3.52 11.77
N GLY A 111 -11.71 -3.02 11.80
CA GLY A 111 -12.23 -2.22 12.90
C GLY A 111 -13.75 -2.29 12.96
N ALA A 112 -14.31 -2.01 14.14
CA ALA A 112 -15.76 -2.13 14.39
C ALA A 112 -16.66 -1.27 13.47
N PHE A 113 -16.09 -0.27 12.79
CA PHE A 113 -16.84 0.70 11.99
C PHE A 113 -16.47 0.72 10.51
N PHE A 114 -15.35 0.09 10.11
CA PHE A 114 -14.96 -0.01 8.71
C PHE A 114 -13.91 -1.11 8.53
N ASP A 115 -13.98 -1.77 7.38
CA ASP A 115 -12.96 -2.70 6.91
C ASP A 115 -12.36 -2.15 5.60
N PHE A 116 -11.05 -2.32 5.46
CA PHE A 116 -10.35 -2.04 4.21
C PHE A 116 -9.40 -3.20 3.97
N ASP A 117 -9.47 -3.80 2.78
CA ASP A 117 -8.61 -4.90 2.38
C ASP A 117 -8.41 -4.86 0.88
N LYS A 118 -7.22 -4.43 0.44
CA LYS A 118 -6.89 -4.29 -0.97
C LYS A 118 -5.46 -4.74 -1.23
N THR A 119 -5.28 -5.40 -2.36
CA THR A 119 -3.98 -5.89 -2.83
C THR A 119 -3.61 -5.21 -4.14
N ALA A 120 -2.45 -4.58 -4.18
CA ALA A 120 -1.81 -4.07 -5.39
C ALA A 120 -0.77 -5.07 -5.86
N VAL A 121 -0.67 -5.31 -7.18
CA VAL A 121 0.32 -6.20 -7.77
C VAL A 121 1.20 -5.39 -8.71
N PHE A 122 2.51 -5.57 -8.55
CA PHE A 122 3.56 -4.92 -9.33
C PHE A 122 4.30 -5.98 -10.11
N THR A 123 4.57 -5.68 -11.38
CA THR A 123 5.22 -6.60 -12.31
C THR A 123 6.39 -5.90 -13.00
N ALA A 124 7.58 -6.50 -12.94
CA ALA A 124 8.78 -6.03 -13.60
C ALA A 124 8.86 -6.66 -15.00
N ILE A 125 8.05 -6.16 -15.95
CA ILE A 125 8.15 -6.57 -17.35
C ILE A 125 8.61 -5.37 -18.18
N ARG A 126 9.67 -5.57 -18.96
CA ARG A 126 10.00 -4.70 -20.09
C ARG A 126 9.17 -5.20 -21.28
N LEU A 127 8.14 -4.45 -21.69
CA LEU A 127 7.53 -4.67 -23.00
C LEU A 127 8.65 -4.44 -24.04
N GLN A 128 8.98 -5.48 -24.78
CA GLN A 128 9.92 -5.41 -25.91
C GLN A 128 9.32 -4.57 -27.03
#